data_AF-A0A1D7U2W0-F1
#
_entry.id   AF-A0A1D7U2W0-F1
#
_cell.length_a   1.000
_cell.length_b   1.000
_cell.length_c   1.000
_cell.angle_alpha   90.00
_cell.angle_beta   90.00
_cell.angle_gamma   90.00
#
_symmetry.space_group_name_H-M   'P 1'
#
loop_
_entity.id
_entity.type
_entity.pdbx_description
1 polymer ?
#
loop_
_entity_poly.entity_id
_entity_poly.type
_entity_poly.pdbx_seq_one_letter_code
_entity_poly.pdbx_strand_id
1 'polypeptide(L)'
;MWKRLRPMGVLLVSCLTAGPLAAEPAQSWALWVVKPDRPGHLESCASLRTVSALSASTMLPGGRTPLRLEQPLSIRWQGGYLAQPGWQGEHATERWNAFDSCFLLSVRGAVVAAGAVLRQESARLLRFDTLVIQSDKAGAPLSLSLLPAFPAEIAQPVSPAWSQALTPLSKASAPVSR
;
A
#
# COMPACT_ATOMS: atom_id res chain seq x y z
N MET A 1 -10.69 -77.67 20.89
CA MET A 1 -11.21 -76.48 21.60
C MET A 1 -10.33 -75.29 21.30
N TRP A 2 -10.99 -74.13 21.20
CA TRP A 2 -10.59 -72.86 20.63
C TRP A 2 -9.66 -71.98 21.49
N LYS A 3 -8.99 -71.03 20.81
CA LYS A 3 -8.58 -69.65 21.25
C LYS A 3 -7.32 -69.56 22.14
N ARG A 4 -6.43 -68.57 22.05
CA ARG A 4 -6.27 -67.35 21.21
C ARG A 4 -4.82 -66.85 21.44
N LEU A 5 -4.14 -66.46 20.36
CA LEU A 5 -2.97 -65.58 20.40
C LEU A 5 -3.40 -64.16 20.83
N ARG A 6 -2.58 -63.46 21.61
CA ARG A 6 -2.66 -62.01 21.82
C ARG A 6 -1.29 -61.39 21.49
N PRO A 7 -1.17 -60.55 20.44
CA PRO A 7 -0.04 -59.64 20.33
C PRO A 7 -0.37 -58.36 21.10
N MET A 8 0.56 -57.93 21.96
CA MET A 8 0.59 -56.59 22.55
C MET A 8 0.99 -55.60 21.45
N GLY A 9 0.05 -54.73 21.07
CA GLY A 9 0.30 -53.65 20.12
C GLY A 9 1.18 -52.58 20.75
N VAL A 10 2.31 -52.29 20.11
CA VAL A 10 3.13 -51.11 20.37
C VAL A 10 2.53 -49.95 19.56
N LEU A 11 1.99 -48.97 20.28
CA LEU A 11 1.50 -47.71 19.70
C LEU A 11 2.71 -46.79 19.44
N LEU A 12 3.14 -46.70 18.19
CA LEU A 12 4.06 -45.67 17.70
C LEU A 12 3.29 -44.35 17.59
N VAL A 13 3.54 -43.43 18.52
CA VAL A 13 3.06 -42.05 18.44
C VAL A 13 4.00 -41.27 17.52
N SER A 14 3.61 -41.12 16.26
CA SER A 14 4.28 -40.23 15.31
C SER A 14 3.94 -38.78 15.64
N CYS A 15 4.87 -38.06 16.26
CA CYS A 15 4.80 -36.61 16.39
C CYS A 15 5.07 -35.96 15.01
N LEU A 16 3.99 -35.67 14.27
CA LEU A 16 4.04 -34.79 13.11
C LEU A 16 4.29 -33.36 13.60
N THR A 17 5.53 -32.90 13.54
CA THR A 17 5.86 -31.48 13.67
C THR A 17 5.37 -30.76 12.43
N ALA A 18 4.10 -30.34 12.44
CA ALA A 18 3.60 -29.33 11.53
C ALA A 18 4.28 -28.00 11.90
N GLY A 19 5.46 -27.76 11.32
CA GLY A 19 6.07 -26.43 11.37
C GLY A 19 5.10 -25.43 10.74
N PRO A 20 4.86 -24.26 11.35
CA PRO A 20 4.01 -23.27 10.72
C PRO A 20 4.66 -22.91 9.38
N LEU A 21 3.93 -23.14 8.29
CA LEU A 21 4.16 -22.45 7.03
C LEU A 21 4.30 -20.98 7.39
N ALA A 22 5.52 -20.45 7.26
CA ALA A 22 5.78 -19.02 7.44
C ALA A 22 4.92 -18.32 6.38
N ALA A 23 3.73 -17.88 6.79
CA ALA A 23 2.90 -17.01 5.99
C ALA A 23 3.78 -15.81 5.68
N GLU A 24 4.04 -15.60 4.39
CA GLU A 24 4.72 -14.43 3.86
C GLU A 24 4.10 -13.20 4.56
N PRO A 25 4.90 -12.29 5.15
CA PRO A 25 4.34 -11.20 5.92
C PRO A 25 3.43 -10.39 5.00
N ALA A 26 2.12 -10.47 5.27
CA ALA A 26 1.13 -9.69 4.56
C ALA A 26 1.59 -8.23 4.58
N GLN A 27 1.85 -7.67 3.40
CA GLN A 27 2.29 -6.28 3.21
C GLN A 27 1.43 -5.38 4.11
N SER A 28 2.05 -4.84 5.16
CA SER A 28 1.34 -4.18 6.27
C SER A 28 0.83 -2.79 5.92
N TRP A 29 1.01 -2.37 4.68
CA TRP A 29 0.52 -1.13 4.11
C TRP A 29 0.06 -1.36 2.67
N ALA A 30 -0.79 -0.47 2.17
CA ALA A 30 -1.31 -0.53 0.81
C ALA A 30 -1.51 0.88 0.27
N LEU A 31 -1.21 1.05 -1.02
CA LEU A 31 -1.54 2.26 -1.76
C LEU A 31 -2.77 2.02 -2.62
N TRP A 32 -3.72 2.93 -2.53
CA TRP A 32 -4.97 2.90 -3.28
C TRP A 32 -5.08 4.16 -4.12
N VAL A 33 -5.70 4.05 -5.29
CA VAL A 33 -6.05 5.16 -6.15
C VAL A 33 -7.55 5.15 -6.44
N VAL A 34 -8.14 6.32 -6.54
CA VAL A 34 -9.57 6.47 -6.85
C VAL A 34 -9.76 7.74 -7.66
N LYS A 35 -10.73 7.73 -8.57
CA LYS A 35 -11.11 8.96 -9.27
C LYS A 35 -11.61 10.02 -8.27
N PRO A 36 -11.34 11.31 -8.50
CA PRO A 36 -11.99 12.36 -7.74
C PRO A 36 -13.50 12.32 -7.94
N ASP A 37 -14.23 13.01 -7.06
CA ASP A 37 -15.68 13.18 -7.17
C ASP A 37 -16.07 13.91 -8.46
N ARG A 38 -15.22 14.84 -8.90
CA ARG A 38 -15.34 15.56 -10.17
C ARG A 38 -13.99 15.64 -10.88
N PRO A 39 -13.93 15.37 -12.19
CA PRO A 39 -12.68 15.47 -12.93
C PRO A 39 -12.02 16.84 -12.79
N GLY A 40 -10.72 16.85 -12.51
CA GLY A 40 -9.93 18.08 -12.37
C GLY A 40 -10.11 18.86 -11.06
N HIS A 41 -11.04 18.44 -10.19
CA HIS A 41 -11.26 18.99 -8.85
C HIS A 41 -10.56 18.12 -7.80
N LEU A 42 -9.29 18.42 -7.54
CA LEU A 42 -8.43 17.61 -6.68
C LEU A 42 -8.56 18.00 -5.20
N GLU A 43 -9.18 19.14 -4.88
CA GLU A 43 -9.35 19.62 -3.51
C GLU A 43 -10.20 18.67 -2.65
N SER A 44 -11.15 17.97 -3.28
CA SER A 44 -11.99 16.96 -2.62
C SER A 44 -11.19 15.71 -2.20
N CYS A 45 -10.02 15.46 -2.79
CA CYS A 45 -9.21 14.30 -2.42
C CYS A 45 -8.76 14.35 -0.96
N ALA A 46 -8.59 15.54 -0.37
CA ALA A 46 -8.22 15.70 1.04
C ALA A 46 -9.28 15.14 2.00
N SER A 47 -10.56 15.15 1.61
CA SER A 47 -11.65 14.63 2.45
C SER A 47 -11.57 13.11 2.62
N LEU A 48 -10.84 12.40 1.75
CA LEU A 48 -10.65 10.95 1.86
C LEU A 48 -9.85 10.56 3.11
N ARG A 49 -9.17 11.51 3.77
CA ARG A 49 -8.49 11.27 5.05
C ARG A 49 -9.45 10.89 6.18
N THR A 50 -10.73 11.24 6.07
CA THR A 50 -11.75 10.88 7.09
C THR A 50 -12.26 9.44 6.94
N VAL A 51 -11.80 8.71 5.92
CA VAL A 51 -12.14 7.29 5.73
C VAL A 51 -11.36 6.48 6.77
N SER A 52 -12.06 5.95 7.77
CA SER A 52 -11.42 5.25 8.90
C SER A 52 -10.74 3.94 8.53
N ALA A 53 -11.27 3.24 7.52
CA ALA A 53 -10.72 1.96 7.06
C ALA A 53 -10.98 1.74 5.56
N LEU A 54 -10.02 1.11 4.89
CA LEU A 54 -10.14 0.66 3.51
C LEU A 54 -9.98 -0.87 3.44
N SER A 55 -10.94 -1.53 2.81
CA SER A 55 -10.82 -2.93 2.38
C SER A 55 -11.02 -3.04 0.87
N ALA A 56 -10.56 -4.14 0.27
CA ALA A 56 -10.68 -4.40 -1.17
C ALA A 56 -12.13 -4.38 -1.70
N SER A 57 -13.12 -4.48 -0.82
CA SER A 57 -14.54 -4.50 -1.14
C SER A 57 -15.27 -3.21 -0.73
N THR A 58 -14.56 -2.21 -0.20
CA THR A 58 -15.17 -0.99 0.32
C THR A 58 -15.51 -0.01 -0.80
N MET A 59 -16.78 0.33 -0.94
CA MET A 59 -17.24 1.44 -1.77
C MET A 59 -17.04 2.77 -1.01
N LEU A 60 -16.39 3.74 -1.64
CA LEU A 60 -16.18 5.07 -1.07
C LEU A 60 -17.41 5.99 -1.28
N PRO A 61 -17.52 7.11 -0.54
CA PRO A 61 -18.57 8.09 -0.74
C PRO A 61 -18.70 8.51 -2.21
N GLY A 62 -19.94 8.57 -2.69
CA GLY A 62 -20.26 8.86 -4.09
C GLY A 62 -20.18 7.63 -5.03
N GLY A 63 -20.17 6.41 -4.48
CA GLY A 63 -20.19 5.17 -5.28
C GLY A 63 -18.85 4.85 -5.96
N ARG A 64 -17.76 5.48 -5.49
CA ARG A 64 -16.45 5.35 -6.12
C ARG A 64 -15.74 4.11 -5.59
N THR A 65 -15.15 3.32 -6.48
CA THR A 65 -14.40 2.12 -6.10
C THR A 65 -12.91 2.43 -6.10
N PRO A 66 -12.19 2.29 -4.97
CA PRO A 66 -10.75 2.43 -4.92
C PRO A 66 -10.07 1.21 -5.54
N LEU A 67 -9.02 1.45 -6.30
CA LEU A 67 -8.14 0.44 -6.87
C LEU A 67 -6.87 0.33 -6.04
N ARG A 68 -6.53 -0.87 -5.58
CA ARG A 68 -5.24 -1.13 -4.92
C ARG A 68 -4.13 -1.20 -5.96
N LEU A 69 -3.05 -0.45 -5.76
CA LEU A 69 -1.86 -0.57 -6.57
C LEU A 69 -1.03 -1.74 -6.08
N GLU A 70 -1.05 -2.83 -6.86
CA GLU A 70 -0.29 -4.06 -6.58
C GLU A 70 1.01 -4.16 -7.41
N GLN A 71 1.26 -3.20 -8.31
CA GLN A 71 2.49 -3.16 -9.11
C GLN A 71 3.74 -2.88 -8.27
N PRO A 72 4.95 -3.19 -8.76
CA PRO A 72 6.18 -2.78 -8.11
C PRO A 72 6.25 -1.26 -7.99
N LEU A 73 6.48 -0.76 -6.77
CA LEU A 73 6.55 0.68 -6.51
C LEU A 73 7.41 1.04 -5.29
N SER A 74 7.84 2.30 -5.24
CA SER A 74 8.51 2.90 -4.09
C SER A 74 7.93 4.28 -3.78
N ILE A 75 7.77 4.58 -2.50
CA ILE A 75 7.29 5.88 -2.01
C ILE A 75 8.39 6.47 -1.14
N ARG A 76 9.03 7.54 -1.63
CA ARG A 76 9.92 8.38 -0.83
C ARG A 76 9.08 9.34 0.01
N TRP A 77 9.44 9.52 1.27
CA TRP A 77 8.87 10.53 2.15
C TRP A 77 9.98 11.06 3.09
N GLN A 78 9.68 12.08 3.88
CA GLN A 78 10.67 12.73 4.75
C GLN A 78 11.44 11.76 5.67
N GLY A 79 10.80 10.68 6.13
CA GLY A 79 11.39 9.66 6.99
C GLY A 79 11.90 8.39 6.30
N GLY A 80 12.01 8.35 4.97
CA GLY A 80 12.64 7.25 4.24
C GLY A 80 11.83 6.72 3.05
N TYR A 81 11.86 5.40 2.85
CA TYR A 81 11.26 4.73 1.70
C TYR A 81 10.34 3.58 2.11
N LEU A 82 9.12 3.60 1.58
CA LEU A 82 8.26 2.41 1.51
C LEU A 82 8.52 1.73 0.17
N ALA A 83 8.66 0.40 0.18
CA ALA A 83 8.93 -0.38 -1.03
C ALA A 83 7.94 -1.55 -1.13
N GLN A 84 7.37 -1.72 -2.32
CA GLN A 84 6.51 -2.84 -2.67
C GLN A 84 7.14 -3.55 -3.87
N PRO A 85 7.52 -4.83 -3.75
CA PRO A 85 8.14 -5.59 -4.83
C PRO A 85 7.17 -5.90 -5.98
N GLY A 86 5.87 -5.74 -5.74
CA GLY A 86 4.79 -6.03 -6.69
C GLY A 86 4.24 -7.45 -6.51
N TRP A 87 2.96 -7.65 -6.81
CA TRP A 87 2.29 -8.94 -6.75
C TRP A 87 2.19 -9.56 -8.16
N GLN A 88 2.61 -10.82 -8.33
CA GLN A 88 2.59 -11.55 -9.61
C GLN A 88 1.25 -12.27 -9.90
N GLY A 89 0.13 -11.71 -9.44
CA GLY A 89 -1.21 -12.26 -9.67
C GLY A 89 -1.87 -11.71 -10.93
N GLU A 90 -2.94 -12.35 -11.40
CA GLU A 90 -3.67 -12.01 -12.63
C GLU A 90 -4.24 -10.57 -12.69
N HIS A 91 -4.17 -9.81 -11.59
CA HIS A 91 -4.63 -8.41 -11.51
C HIS A 91 -3.55 -7.36 -11.82
N ALA A 92 -2.37 -7.77 -12.31
CA ALA A 92 -1.21 -6.89 -12.55
C ALA A 92 -1.39 -5.81 -13.66
N THR A 93 -2.60 -5.60 -14.18
CA THR A 93 -2.84 -4.86 -15.43
C THR A 93 -4.00 -3.87 -15.40
N GLU A 94 -4.63 -3.59 -14.25
CA GLU A 94 -5.60 -2.49 -14.22
C GLU A 94 -4.87 -1.15 -14.34
N ARG A 95 -4.86 -0.61 -15.56
CA ARG A 95 -4.27 0.69 -15.89
C ARG A 95 -5.08 1.79 -15.21
N TRP A 96 -4.53 2.38 -14.16
CA TRP A 96 -5.05 3.61 -13.57
C TRP A 96 -4.50 4.83 -14.31
N ASN A 97 -5.28 5.92 -14.31
CA ASN A 97 -4.86 7.19 -14.90
C ASN A 97 -4.36 8.13 -13.80
N ALA A 98 -3.05 8.38 -13.80
CA ALA A 98 -2.42 9.28 -12.84
C ALA A 98 -2.90 10.74 -12.89
N PHE A 99 -3.37 11.22 -14.04
CA PHE A 99 -3.62 12.65 -14.28
C PHE A 99 -4.85 13.22 -13.55
N ASP A 100 -5.66 12.35 -12.97
CA ASP A 100 -6.90 12.72 -12.29
C ASP A 100 -7.25 11.66 -11.25
N SER A 101 -6.33 11.45 -10.30
CA SER A 101 -6.48 10.45 -9.25
C SER A 101 -6.27 11.07 -7.88
N CYS A 102 -7.13 10.69 -6.95
CA CYS A 102 -6.84 10.76 -5.53
C CYS A 102 -6.09 9.49 -5.12
N PHE A 103 -5.29 9.58 -4.06
CA PHE A 103 -4.68 8.43 -3.41
C PHE A 103 -5.17 8.29 -1.96
N LEU A 104 -5.13 7.06 -1.47
CA LEU A 104 -5.19 6.75 -0.04
C LEU A 104 -4.02 5.81 0.29
N LEU A 105 -3.22 6.17 1.28
CA LEU A 105 -2.20 5.29 1.85
C LEU A 105 -2.75 4.72 3.15
N SER A 106 -2.86 3.39 3.23
CA SER A 106 -3.29 2.70 4.43
C SER A 106 -2.17 1.90 5.07
N VAL A 107 -2.16 1.85 6.40
CA VAL A 107 -1.27 1.01 7.22
C VAL A 107 -2.15 0.18 8.14
N ARG A 108 -2.02 -1.15 8.06
CA ARG A 108 -2.84 -2.12 8.81
C ARG A 108 -4.35 -1.83 8.68
N GLY A 109 -4.77 -1.43 7.48
CA GLY A 109 -6.17 -1.11 7.14
C GLY A 109 -6.62 0.31 7.45
N ALA A 110 -5.91 1.08 8.29
CA ALA A 110 -6.25 2.47 8.62
C ALA A 110 -5.62 3.45 7.61
N VAL A 111 -6.37 4.46 7.18
CA VAL A 111 -5.86 5.51 6.27
C VAL A 111 -4.97 6.47 7.05
N VAL A 112 -3.72 6.62 6.62
CA VAL A 112 -2.72 7.48 7.29
C VAL A 112 -2.39 8.75 6.49
N ALA A 113 -2.55 8.69 5.18
CA ALA A 113 -2.41 9.83 4.27
C ALA A 113 -3.42 9.70 3.13
N ALA A 114 -3.98 10.81 2.68
CA ALA A 114 -4.88 10.82 1.53
C ALA A 114 -4.91 12.19 0.88
N GLY A 115 -4.95 12.22 -0.45
CA GLY A 115 -4.94 13.45 -1.20
C GLY A 115 -4.76 13.23 -2.69
N ALA A 116 -4.12 14.15 -3.40
CA ALA A 116 -4.06 14.12 -4.86
C ALA A 116 -2.78 13.48 -5.39
N VAL A 117 -2.89 12.77 -6.50
CA VAL A 117 -1.75 12.33 -7.30
C VAL A 117 -1.38 13.41 -8.30
N LEU A 118 -0.10 13.73 -8.42
CA LEU A 118 0.42 14.75 -9.33
C LEU A 118 1.65 14.25 -10.08
N ARG A 119 1.96 14.88 -11.22
CA ARG A 119 3.31 14.83 -11.81
C ARG A 119 4.21 15.89 -11.20
N GLN A 120 5.52 15.67 -11.28
CA GLN A 120 6.53 16.60 -10.77
C GLN A 120 6.43 17.99 -11.41
N GLU A 121 6.10 18.08 -12.69
CA GLU A 121 5.93 19.33 -13.45
C GLU A 121 4.55 19.99 -13.31
N SER A 122 3.73 19.55 -12.35
CA SER A 122 2.43 20.17 -12.07
C SER A 122 2.59 21.64 -11.66
N ALA A 123 1.67 22.50 -12.14
CA ALA A 123 1.57 23.90 -11.71
C ALA A 123 0.52 24.13 -10.59
N ARG A 124 -0.07 23.05 -10.06
CA ARG A 124 -1.11 23.13 -9.02
C ARG A 124 -0.53 23.68 -7.70
N LEU A 125 -1.38 24.28 -6.88
CA LEU A 125 -1.07 24.64 -5.50
C LEU A 125 -2.05 23.93 -4.57
N LEU A 126 -1.60 22.86 -3.92
CA LEU A 126 -2.43 22.03 -3.03
C LEU A 126 -1.89 22.12 -1.60
N ARG A 127 -2.77 22.35 -0.62
CA ARG A 127 -2.43 22.54 0.80
C ARG A 127 -2.76 21.32 1.66
N PHE A 128 -2.68 20.15 1.05
CA PHE A 128 -2.96 18.86 1.65
C PHE A 128 -2.02 17.81 1.04
N ASP A 129 -2.00 16.63 1.63
CA ASP A 129 -1.14 15.52 1.22
C ASP A 129 -1.16 15.31 -0.30
N THR A 130 0.02 15.14 -0.91
CA THR A 130 0.15 14.86 -2.33
C THR A 130 1.09 13.69 -2.56
N LEU A 131 0.79 12.93 -3.60
CA LEU A 131 1.62 11.83 -4.08
C LEU A 131 2.14 12.20 -5.46
N VAL A 132 3.41 12.58 -5.53
CA VAL A 132 4.04 13.08 -6.75
C VAL A 132 4.79 11.97 -7.47
N ILE A 133 4.40 11.68 -8.70
CA ILE A 133 5.09 10.75 -9.58
C ILE A 133 6.43 11.33 -9.98
N GLN A 134 7.50 10.61 -9.62
CA GLN A 134 8.88 10.92 -9.99
C GLN A 134 9.28 10.17 -11.27
N SER A 135 8.79 8.94 -11.43
CA SER A 135 9.02 8.11 -12.62
C SER A 135 7.97 7.02 -12.74
N ASP A 136 7.37 6.89 -13.92
CA ASP A 136 6.40 5.85 -14.32
C ASP A 136 6.90 5.04 -15.53
N LYS A 137 8.22 4.99 -15.73
CA LYS A 137 8.86 4.31 -16.86
C LYS A 137 8.44 2.84 -16.94
N ALA A 138 8.02 2.42 -18.13
CA ALA A 138 7.67 1.02 -18.41
C ALA A 138 8.82 0.06 -18.07
N GLY A 139 8.49 -1.03 -17.38
CA GLY A 139 9.47 -2.04 -16.95
C GLY A 139 10.29 -1.66 -15.71
N ALA A 140 10.10 -0.45 -15.17
CA ALA A 140 10.70 -0.03 -13.90
C ALA A 140 9.61 0.09 -12.81
N PRO A 141 9.97 -0.07 -11.52
CA PRO A 141 9.06 0.23 -10.43
C PRO A 141 8.57 1.69 -10.48
N LEU A 142 7.29 1.89 -10.19
CA LEU A 142 6.72 3.24 -10.06
C LEU A 142 7.39 3.97 -8.90
N SER A 143 7.95 5.15 -9.17
CA SER A 143 8.63 5.97 -8.17
C SER A 143 7.78 7.17 -7.80
N LEU A 144 7.50 7.31 -6.51
CA LEU A 144 6.59 8.29 -5.94
C LEU A 144 7.27 9.07 -4.82
N SER A 145 6.85 10.31 -4.60
CA SER A 145 7.16 11.09 -3.41
C SER A 145 5.87 11.49 -2.70
N LEU A 146 5.77 11.15 -1.42
CA LEU A 146 4.69 11.57 -0.56
C LEU A 146 5.09 12.88 0.14
N LEU A 147 4.31 13.95 -0.11
CA LEU A 147 4.59 15.31 0.33
C LEU A 147 3.39 15.88 1.09
N PRO A 148 3.59 16.69 2.15
CA PRO A 148 2.49 17.21 2.98
C PRO A 148 1.62 18.26 2.25
N ALA A 149 2.15 18.83 1.16
CA ALA A 149 1.51 19.82 0.30
C ALA A 149 2.21 19.81 -1.06
N PHE A 150 1.68 20.54 -2.03
CA PHE A 150 2.36 20.78 -3.29
C PHE A 150 2.30 22.26 -3.70
N PRO A 151 3.41 22.87 -4.14
CA PRO A 151 4.76 22.32 -4.16
C PRO A 151 5.37 22.35 -2.75
N ALA A 152 5.80 21.19 -2.26
CA ALA A 152 6.60 21.05 -1.05
C ALA A 152 7.87 20.27 -1.37
N GLU A 153 8.91 20.46 -0.56
CA GLU A 153 10.13 19.67 -0.64
C GLU A 153 10.05 18.48 0.31
N ILE A 154 10.79 17.41 0.00
CA ILE A 154 10.83 16.20 0.82
C ILE A 154 11.35 16.44 2.23
N ALA A 155 12.12 17.51 2.44
CA ALA A 155 12.67 17.89 3.73
C ALA A 155 11.65 18.59 4.65
N GLN A 156 10.48 18.97 4.12
CA GLN A 156 9.48 19.67 4.91
C GLN A 156 8.92 18.76 6.02
N PRO A 157 8.63 19.34 7.21
CA PRO A 157 8.03 18.59 8.29
C PRO A 157 6.70 17.95 7.88
N VAL A 158 6.49 16.72 8.35
CA VAL A 158 5.26 15.97 8.13
C VAL A 158 4.47 15.86 9.42
N SER A 159 3.20 15.48 9.31
CA SER A 159 2.35 15.31 10.50
C SER A 159 2.89 14.19 11.42
N PRO A 160 2.68 14.28 12.75
CA PRO A 160 3.05 13.21 13.67
C PRO A 160 2.43 11.85 13.28
N ALA A 161 1.19 11.87 12.77
CA ALA A 161 0.49 10.68 12.31
C ALA A 161 1.25 9.95 11.19
N TRP A 162 1.82 10.68 10.22
CA TRP A 162 2.69 10.09 9.20
C TRP A 162 3.91 9.44 9.82
N SER A 163 4.66 10.19 10.63
CA SER A 163 5.91 9.68 11.21
C SER A 163 5.67 8.41 12.04
N GLN A 164 4.65 8.40 12.88
CA GLN A 164 4.32 7.26 13.74
C GLN A 164 3.93 6.02 12.94
N ALA A 165 3.17 6.19 11.86
CA ALA A 165 2.70 5.06 11.05
C ALA A 165 3.75 4.55 10.06
N LEU A 166 4.52 5.44 9.45
CA LEU A 166 5.39 5.12 8.31
C LEU A 166 6.83 4.80 8.71
N THR A 167 7.38 5.42 9.76
CA THR A 167 8.76 5.15 10.21
C THR A 167 9.03 3.67 10.48
N PRO A 168 8.17 2.91 11.19
CA PRO A 168 8.43 1.50 11.46
C PRO A 168 8.46 0.61 10.21
N LEU A 169 7.92 1.09 9.08
CA LEU A 169 7.82 0.37 7.82
C LEU A 169 8.87 0.80 6.80
N SER A 170 9.61 1.87 7.10
CA SER A 170 10.46 2.54 6.12
C SER A 170 11.89 2.03 6.16
N LYS A 171 12.51 2.01 4.99
CA LYS A 171 13.95 1.81 4.82
C LYS A 171 14.64 3.16 4.68
N ALA A 172 15.88 3.25 5.15
CA ALA A 172 16.67 4.48 5.06
C ALA A 172 17.04 4.85 3.61
N SER A 173 17.18 3.86 2.74
CA SER A 173 17.61 4.04 1.34
C SER A 173 16.60 3.46 0.36
N ALA A 174 16.61 4.00 -0.85
CA ALA A 174 15.80 3.49 -1.95
C ALA A 174 16.09 2.00 -2.21
N PRO A 175 15.08 1.20 -2.57
CA PRO A 175 15.31 -0.18 -2.98
C PRO A 175 16.18 -0.19 -4.25
N VAL A 176 17.25 -0.97 -4.23
CA VAL A 176 18.10 -1.18 -5.42
C VAL A 176 17.33 -2.08 -6.39
N SER A 177 16.94 -1.55 -7.55
CA SER A 177 16.44 -2.36 -8.66
C SER A 177 17.58 -3.28 -9.12
N ARG A 178 17.40 -4.60 -8.97
CA ARG A 178 18.25 -5.61 -9.63
C ARG A 178 17.65 -5.99 -10.97
#